data_AF-A0A644WP57-F1
#
_entry.id   AF-A0A644WP57-F1
#
_cell.length_a   1.000
_cell.length_b   1.000
_cell.length_c   1.000
_cell.angle_alpha   90.00
_cell.angle_beta   90.00
_cell.angle_gamma   90.00
#
_symmetry.space_group_name_H-M   'P 1'
#
loop_
_entity.id
_entity.type
_entity.pdbx_description
1 polymer ?
#
loop_
_entity_poly.entity_id
_entity_poly.type
_entity_poly.pdbx_seq_one_letter_code
_entity_poly.pdbx_strand_id
1 'polypeptide(L)'
;MTCGGTWDTAQWFNDGNSTSGNVGNYDGFGVGYTGTSGTYSSYVMRASGMLTNDLSGSELRTISTNNRSDGDGSLGFGFRLQDSIVYLSGAYSYIGKEWSGSCTYDSNFGSYSGIATGYYVHTWETAVLSSVTFGVNNQTAGVNFTIIDEAYFFQAFGSDKVF
;
A
#
# COMPACT_ATOMS: atom_id res chain seq x y z
N MET A 1 -12.41 6.33 2.17
CA MET A 1 -11.70 5.19 2.80
C MET A 1 -10.22 5.48 2.79
N THR A 2 -9.50 5.18 3.88
CA THR A 2 -8.08 5.47 4.03
C THR A 2 -7.36 4.29 4.70
N CYS A 3 -6.09 4.11 4.36
CA CYS A 3 -5.16 3.19 5.00
C CYS A 3 -3.81 3.87 5.19
N GLY A 4 -3.01 3.34 6.09
CA GLY A 4 -1.64 3.80 6.29
C GLY A 4 -0.94 2.96 7.34
N GLY A 5 0.36 3.14 7.40
CA GLY A 5 1.22 2.45 8.35
C GLY A 5 2.60 3.09 8.37
N THR A 6 3.36 2.70 9.38
CA THR A 6 4.75 3.10 9.55
C THR A 6 5.56 1.87 9.92
N TRP A 7 6.79 1.81 9.43
CA TRP A 7 7.76 0.86 9.92
C TRP A 7 8.19 1.29 11.33
N ASP A 8 8.09 0.41 12.32
CA ASP A 8 8.53 0.66 13.69
C ASP A 8 10.02 0.32 13.91
N THR A 9 10.64 -0.42 12.97
CA THR A 9 12.05 -0.79 13.01
C THR A 9 12.89 -0.10 11.93
N ALA A 10 14.19 -0.39 11.93
CA ALA A 10 15.14 -0.05 10.87
C ALA A 10 15.46 -1.26 9.97
N GLN A 11 14.63 -2.30 9.96
CA GLN A 11 14.89 -3.54 9.20
C GLN A 11 15.01 -3.30 7.69
N TRP A 12 14.31 -2.28 7.16
CA TRP A 12 14.45 -1.81 5.78
C TRP A 12 15.90 -1.52 5.36
N PHE A 13 16.81 -1.26 6.32
CA PHE A 13 18.23 -1.07 6.03
C PHE A 13 18.93 -2.36 5.59
N ASN A 14 18.44 -3.52 6.04
CA ASN A 14 18.95 -4.83 5.62
C ASN A 14 18.36 -5.27 4.27
N ASP A 15 17.22 -4.69 3.88
CA ASP A 15 16.47 -5.06 2.69
C ASP A 15 17.00 -4.30 1.45
N GLY A 16 17.62 -3.14 1.66
CA GLY A 16 18.26 -2.35 0.62
C GLY A 16 19.73 -2.70 0.39
N ASN A 17 20.23 -2.37 -0.81
CA ASN A 17 21.66 -2.26 -1.04
C ASN A 17 22.24 -1.21 -0.06
N SER A 18 23.48 -1.39 0.41
CA SER A 18 24.13 -0.49 1.39
C SER A 18 24.43 0.94 0.85
N THR A 19 23.72 1.37 -0.18
CA THR A 19 23.88 2.59 -0.96
C THR A 19 22.51 3.15 -1.35
N SER A 20 22.45 4.44 -1.67
CA SER A 20 21.22 5.07 -2.15
C SER A 20 20.68 4.39 -3.42
N GLY A 21 19.36 4.23 -3.51
CA GLY A 21 18.69 3.56 -4.62
C GLY A 21 17.36 2.92 -4.20
N ASN A 22 16.74 2.20 -5.14
CA ASN A 22 15.51 1.44 -4.88
C ASN A 22 15.79 0.28 -3.92
N VAL A 23 14.81 -0.04 -3.09
CA VAL A 23 14.78 -1.25 -2.28
C VAL A 23 13.90 -2.25 -3.02
N GLY A 24 14.52 -3.15 -3.80
CA GLY A 24 13.81 -4.07 -4.69
C GLY A 24 12.91 -3.39 -5.73
N ASN A 25 11.66 -3.86 -5.83
CA ASN A 25 10.66 -3.39 -6.78
C ASN A 25 9.54 -2.64 -6.05
N TYR A 26 8.41 -2.41 -6.73
CA TYR A 26 7.30 -1.66 -6.14
C TYR A 26 6.64 -2.39 -4.96
N ASP A 27 6.56 -1.69 -3.84
CA ASP A 27 5.68 -2.02 -2.73
C ASP A 27 4.21 -1.84 -3.12
N GLY A 28 3.34 -2.64 -2.50
CA GLY A 28 1.89 -2.60 -2.71
C GLY A 28 1.15 -2.26 -1.43
N PHE A 29 0.19 -1.33 -1.47
CA PHE A 29 -0.62 -1.02 -0.31
C PHE A 29 -2.02 -0.54 -0.66
N GLY A 30 -2.97 -0.73 0.24
CA GLY A 30 -4.36 -0.40 -0.04
C GLY A 30 -5.34 -0.94 0.98
N VAL A 31 -6.60 -1.07 0.54
CA VAL A 31 -7.70 -1.62 1.33
C VAL A 31 -8.47 -2.59 0.46
N GLY A 32 -8.65 -3.82 0.94
CA GLY A 32 -9.58 -4.78 0.35
C GLY A 32 -10.88 -4.87 1.14
N TYR A 33 -11.96 -5.24 0.46
CA TYR A 33 -13.30 -5.39 1.02
C TYR A 33 -13.74 -6.84 1.01
N THR A 34 -14.35 -7.28 2.11
CA THR A 34 -14.95 -8.61 2.26
C THR A 34 -16.36 -8.50 2.80
N GLY A 35 -17.15 -9.58 2.62
CA GLY A 35 -18.53 -9.64 3.13
C GLY A 35 -19.42 -8.54 2.59
N THR A 36 -19.15 -8.07 1.36
CA THR A 36 -19.80 -6.90 0.80
C THR A 36 -21.24 -7.18 0.41
N SER A 37 -22.14 -6.23 0.66
CA SER A 37 -23.53 -6.27 0.21
C SER A 37 -24.02 -4.90 -0.27
N GLY A 38 -25.08 -4.91 -1.08
CA GLY A 38 -25.60 -3.71 -1.75
C GLY A 38 -25.28 -3.71 -3.25
N THR A 39 -25.71 -2.66 -3.95
CA THR A 39 -25.63 -2.58 -5.43
C THR A 39 -24.64 -1.54 -5.93
N TYR A 40 -23.58 -1.26 -5.16
CA TYR A 40 -22.60 -0.25 -5.53
C TYR A 40 -21.78 -0.67 -6.74
N SER A 41 -21.85 0.13 -7.81
CA SER A 41 -20.94 0.06 -8.95
C SER A 41 -19.78 1.02 -8.67
N SER A 42 -18.55 0.60 -8.90
CA SER A 42 -17.33 1.19 -8.35
C SER A 42 -16.97 2.60 -8.90
N TYR A 43 -17.52 3.65 -8.30
CA TYR A 43 -17.20 5.05 -8.65
C TYR A 43 -16.18 5.69 -7.69
N VAL A 44 -14.91 5.36 -7.86
CA VAL A 44 -13.83 6.10 -7.19
C VAL A 44 -13.68 7.47 -7.86
N MET A 45 -13.97 8.53 -7.12
CA MET A 45 -13.88 9.91 -7.59
C MET A 45 -12.46 10.46 -7.53
N ARG A 46 -11.71 10.10 -6.48
CA ARG A 46 -10.35 10.57 -6.22
C ARG A 46 -9.57 9.48 -5.51
N ALA A 47 -8.28 9.40 -5.80
CA ALA A 47 -7.35 8.51 -5.14
C ALA A 47 -6.06 9.27 -4.83
N SER A 48 -5.38 8.88 -3.75
CA SER A 48 -4.04 9.35 -3.45
C SER A 48 -3.27 8.27 -2.71
N GLY A 49 -2.05 7.98 -3.16
CA GLY A 49 -1.10 7.07 -2.49
C GLY A 49 0.20 7.81 -2.25
N MET A 50 0.85 7.57 -1.11
CA MET A 50 2.05 8.28 -0.70
C MET A 50 3.00 7.39 0.11
N LEU A 51 4.31 7.53 -0.15
CA LEU A 51 5.40 7.10 0.72
C LEU A 51 6.14 8.34 1.24
N THR A 52 6.55 8.33 2.51
CA THR A 52 7.39 9.38 3.12
C THR A 52 8.59 8.75 3.83
N ASN A 53 9.57 9.61 4.14
CA ASN A 53 10.68 9.25 5.01
C ASN A 53 10.49 9.65 6.48
N ASP A 54 9.26 9.99 6.90
CA ASP A 54 8.92 10.43 8.27
C ASP A 54 9.70 11.68 8.76
N LEU A 55 10.31 12.44 7.83
CA LEU A 55 11.01 13.68 8.15
C LEU A 55 10.11 14.89 7.85
N SER A 56 10.58 16.08 8.24
CA SER A 56 9.86 17.34 8.01
C SER A 56 10.75 18.40 7.38
N GLY A 57 10.15 19.50 6.93
CA GLY A 57 10.88 20.64 6.37
C GLY A 57 11.69 20.30 5.12
N SER A 58 12.93 20.77 5.05
CA SER A 58 13.81 20.57 3.88
C SER A 58 14.30 19.13 3.71
N GLU A 59 14.13 18.27 4.72
CA GLU A 59 14.55 16.87 4.70
C GLU A 59 13.42 15.90 4.35
N LEU A 60 12.16 16.38 4.35
CA LEU A 60 11.02 15.59 3.91
C LEU A 60 11.25 15.14 2.46
N ARG A 61 11.07 13.84 2.24
CA ARG A 61 11.02 13.23 0.92
C ARG A 61 9.74 12.46 0.80
N THR A 62 9.11 12.58 -0.37
CA THR A 62 7.79 12.03 -0.63
C THR A 62 7.72 11.49 -2.04
N ILE A 63 7.10 10.34 -2.19
CA ILE A 63 6.69 9.78 -3.48
C ILE A 63 5.18 9.67 -3.43
N SER A 64 4.47 10.23 -4.40
CA SER A 64 3.00 10.25 -4.39
C SER A 64 2.41 10.02 -5.76
N THR A 65 1.20 9.45 -5.78
CA THR A 65 0.37 9.27 -6.97
C THR A 65 -1.07 9.68 -6.67
N ASN A 66 -1.81 10.09 -7.70
CA ASN A 66 -3.26 10.30 -7.62
C ASN A 66 -4.05 9.22 -8.37
N ASN A 67 -3.37 8.18 -8.82
CA ASN A 67 -3.95 7.06 -9.57
C ASN A 67 -3.79 5.78 -8.77
N ARG A 68 -4.87 5.00 -8.68
CA ARG A 68 -4.80 3.62 -8.18
C ARG A 68 -4.06 2.75 -9.18
N SER A 69 -3.18 1.89 -8.68
CA SER A 69 -2.50 0.88 -9.51
C SER A 69 -3.29 -0.42 -9.55
N ASP A 70 -4.05 -0.70 -8.50
CA ASP A 70 -4.78 -1.96 -8.32
C ASP A 70 -6.20 -1.75 -7.78
N GLY A 71 -7.01 -2.80 -7.95
CA GLY A 71 -8.33 -2.92 -7.36
C GLY A 71 -9.48 -2.42 -8.22
N ASP A 72 -10.61 -3.11 -8.10
CA ASP A 72 -11.92 -2.62 -8.50
C ASP A 72 -12.52 -1.87 -7.30
N GLY A 73 -12.95 -0.62 -7.48
CA GLY A 73 -13.39 0.24 -6.38
C GLY A 73 -14.52 -0.33 -5.51
N SER A 74 -15.26 -1.32 -5.99
CA SER A 74 -16.31 -2.06 -5.26
C SER A 74 -15.73 -3.14 -4.36
N LEU A 75 -14.54 -3.64 -4.66
CA LEU A 75 -13.84 -4.70 -3.92
C LEU A 75 -12.63 -4.16 -3.15
N GLY A 76 -12.23 -2.92 -3.40
CA GLY A 76 -11.13 -2.26 -2.72
C GLY A 76 -10.35 -1.30 -3.61
N PHE A 77 -9.18 -0.90 -3.14
CA PHE A 77 -8.23 -0.10 -3.92
C PHE A 77 -6.80 -0.44 -3.50
N GLY A 78 -5.86 -0.25 -4.42
CA GLY A 78 -4.45 -0.42 -4.16
C GLY A 78 -3.56 0.55 -4.96
N PHE A 79 -2.37 0.77 -4.43
CA PHE A 79 -1.31 1.56 -5.02
C PHE A 79 -0.04 0.73 -5.07
N ARG A 80 0.78 1.01 -6.09
CA ARG A 80 2.14 0.51 -6.20
C ARG A 80 3.10 1.68 -6.30
N LEU A 81 4.04 1.81 -5.37
CA LEU A 81 5.03 2.88 -5.34
C LEU A 81 6.42 2.29 -5.04
N GLN A 82 7.46 2.91 -5.60
CA GLN A 82 8.84 2.49 -5.33
C GLN A 82 9.31 3.20 -4.07
N ASP A 83 9.68 2.42 -3.08
CA ASP A 83 10.44 2.85 -1.93
C ASP A 83 11.94 3.00 -2.31
N SER A 84 12.69 3.77 -1.51
CA SER A 84 14.11 3.98 -1.80
C SER A 84 14.89 4.48 -0.59
N ILE A 85 16.18 4.20 -0.60
CA ILE A 85 17.16 4.77 0.33
C ILE A 85 17.80 6.01 -0.31
N VAL A 86 17.86 7.10 0.43
CA VAL A 86 18.51 8.35 0.04
C VAL A 86 19.50 8.80 1.12
N TYR A 87 20.54 9.51 0.73
CA TYR A 87 21.51 10.10 1.66
C TYR A 87 21.17 11.57 1.90
N LEU A 88 20.83 11.93 3.14
CA LEU A 88 20.42 13.26 3.56
C LEU A 88 21.24 13.68 4.78
N SER A 89 21.81 14.88 4.74
CA SER A 89 22.46 15.52 5.89
C SER A 89 23.47 14.64 6.65
N GLY A 90 24.17 13.74 5.93
CA GLY A 90 25.17 12.85 6.53
C GLY A 90 24.66 11.47 6.98
N ALA A 91 23.39 11.13 6.72
CA ALA A 91 22.80 9.85 7.08
C ALA A 91 21.90 9.28 5.97
N TYR A 92 21.70 7.95 5.98
CA TYR A 92 20.72 7.31 5.11
C TYR A 92 19.30 7.48 5.69
N SER A 93 18.35 7.75 4.79
CA SER A 93 16.93 7.92 5.08
C SER A 93 16.12 7.09 4.09
N TYR A 94 15.03 6.50 4.55
CA TYR A 94 14.22 5.55 3.77
C TYR A 94 12.87 6.15 3.43
N ILE A 95 12.64 6.39 2.13
CA ILE A 95 11.35 6.78 1.59
C ILE A 95 10.52 5.52 1.46
N GLY A 96 9.49 5.39 2.30
CA GLY A 96 8.80 4.12 2.56
C GLY A 96 8.61 3.87 4.05
N LYS A 97 9.32 4.63 4.91
CA LYS A 97 9.18 4.60 6.37
C LYS A 97 7.72 4.77 6.80
N GLU A 98 7.00 5.71 6.20
CA GLU A 98 5.55 5.79 6.30
C GLU A 98 4.90 5.65 4.93
N TRP A 99 3.71 5.06 4.92
CA TRP A 99 2.88 4.94 3.74
C TRP A 99 1.44 5.29 4.05
N SER A 100 0.72 5.82 3.06
CA SER A 100 -0.70 6.07 3.17
C SER A 100 -1.40 5.96 1.82
N GLY A 101 -2.65 5.51 1.86
CA GLY A 101 -3.53 5.40 0.71
C GLY A 101 -4.91 5.94 1.05
N SER A 102 -5.53 6.63 0.11
CA SER A 102 -6.86 7.21 0.27
C SER A 102 -7.65 7.08 -1.02
N CYS A 103 -8.92 6.73 -0.89
CA CYS A 103 -9.90 6.79 -1.97
C CYS A 103 -11.20 7.47 -1.49
N THR A 104 -11.66 8.40 -2.31
CA THR A 104 -12.98 9.03 -2.16
C THR A 104 -13.92 8.40 -3.17
N TYR A 105 -15.03 7.89 -2.66
CA TYR A 105 -16.11 7.32 -3.46
C TYR A 105 -17.23 8.34 -3.65
N ASP A 106 -18.10 8.07 -4.61
CA ASP A 106 -19.33 8.85 -4.76
C ASP A 106 -20.30 8.64 -3.58
N SER A 107 -21.45 9.32 -3.63
CA SER A 107 -22.47 9.22 -2.59
C SER A 107 -23.15 7.84 -2.50
N ASN A 108 -23.13 7.03 -3.56
CA ASN A 108 -23.77 5.72 -3.58
C ASN A 108 -23.02 4.71 -2.71
N PHE A 109 -21.74 4.95 -2.41
CA PHE A 109 -20.98 4.13 -1.47
C PHE A 109 -21.65 4.05 -0.09
N GLY A 110 -22.42 5.05 0.32
CA GLY A 110 -23.19 5.02 1.58
C GLY A 110 -24.33 3.99 1.61
N SER A 111 -24.67 3.38 0.46
CA SER A 111 -25.60 2.24 0.37
C SER A 111 -24.90 0.89 0.33
N TYR A 112 -23.57 0.89 0.40
CA TYR A 112 -22.73 -0.29 0.40
C TYR A 112 -22.26 -0.59 1.81
N SER A 113 -22.13 -1.87 2.13
CA SER A 113 -21.64 -2.29 3.43
C SER A 113 -20.68 -3.46 3.32
N GLY A 114 -19.75 -3.57 4.26
CA GLY A 114 -18.82 -4.69 4.31
C GLY A 114 -17.76 -4.53 5.39
N ILE A 115 -16.70 -5.30 5.26
CA ILE A 115 -15.51 -5.23 6.11
C ILE A 115 -14.35 -4.74 5.25
N ALA A 116 -13.74 -3.64 5.68
CA ALA A 116 -12.53 -3.09 5.10
C ALA A 116 -11.31 -3.44 5.94
N THR A 117 -10.27 -3.93 5.27
CA THR A 117 -9.01 -4.30 5.90
C THR A 117 -7.87 -3.72 5.08
N GLY A 118 -7.01 -2.93 5.72
CA GLY A 118 -5.82 -2.39 5.09
C GLY A 118 -4.77 -3.48 4.84
N TYR A 119 -3.98 -3.36 3.78
CA TYR A 119 -2.85 -4.23 3.52
C TYR A 119 -1.61 -3.43 3.12
N TYR A 120 -0.45 -4.02 3.37
CA TYR A 120 0.86 -3.59 2.89
C TYR A 120 1.66 -4.82 2.45
N VAL A 121 2.35 -4.71 1.33
CA VAL A 121 3.25 -5.69 0.76
C VAL A 121 4.55 -4.96 0.51
N HIS A 122 5.60 -5.41 1.19
CA HIS A 122 6.95 -4.92 0.96
C HIS A 122 7.71 -5.91 0.09
N THR A 123 8.46 -5.41 -0.88
CA THR A 123 9.35 -6.22 -1.72
C THR A 123 10.77 -5.69 -1.65
N TRP A 124 11.75 -6.58 -1.59
CA TRP A 124 13.15 -6.21 -1.70
C TRP A 124 13.92 -7.12 -2.66
N GLU A 125 15.16 -6.76 -2.96
CA GLU A 125 16.04 -7.52 -3.87
C GLU A 125 15.34 -7.84 -5.22
N THR A 126 15.12 -9.13 -5.50
CA THR A 126 14.54 -9.63 -6.75
C THR A 126 13.04 -9.88 -6.66
N ALA A 127 12.41 -9.66 -5.50
CA ALA A 127 10.97 -9.87 -5.35
C ALA A 127 10.18 -8.87 -6.19
N VAL A 128 9.10 -9.35 -6.82
CA VAL A 128 8.19 -8.53 -7.63
C VAL A 128 6.76 -8.83 -7.24
N LEU A 129 6.03 -7.81 -6.78
CA LEU A 129 4.57 -7.86 -6.71
C LEU A 129 4.00 -7.82 -8.13
N SER A 130 3.69 -9.00 -8.68
CA SER A 130 3.19 -9.15 -10.05
C SER A 130 1.73 -8.69 -10.14
N SER A 131 0.86 -9.19 -9.26
CA SER A 131 -0.57 -8.86 -9.26
C SER A 131 -1.16 -8.80 -7.85
N VAL A 132 -2.21 -7.98 -7.72
CA VAL A 132 -3.11 -7.97 -6.57
C VAL A 132 -4.51 -8.28 -7.07
N THR A 133 -5.10 -9.38 -6.61
CA THR A 133 -6.48 -9.77 -6.93
C THR A 133 -7.37 -9.47 -5.74
N PHE A 134 -8.47 -8.75 -5.98
CA PHE A 134 -9.47 -8.39 -4.96
C PHE A 134 -10.72 -9.27 -5.07
N GLY A 135 -11.51 -9.33 -3.99
CA GLY A 135 -12.73 -10.13 -3.94
C GLY A 135 -12.47 -11.63 -3.79
N VAL A 136 -11.32 -12.00 -3.23
CA VAL A 136 -10.95 -13.41 -3.02
C VAL A 136 -11.55 -13.92 -1.71
N ASN A 137 -12.38 -14.96 -1.81
CA ASN A 137 -13.01 -15.56 -0.65
C ASN A 137 -11.98 -16.23 0.28
N ASN A 138 -12.24 -16.17 1.59
CA ASN A 138 -11.41 -16.76 2.66
C ASN A 138 -9.97 -16.24 2.73
N GLN A 139 -9.70 -15.06 2.16
CA GLN A 139 -8.42 -14.37 2.31
C GLN A 139 -8.53 -13.16 3.25
N THR A 140 -7.45 -12.87 3.97
CA THR A 140 -7.37 -11.66 4.80
C THR A 140 -7.45 -10.44 3.89
N ALA A 141 -8.28 -9.46 4.27
CA ALA A 141 -8.64 -8.31 3.45
C ALA A 141 -9.33 -8.65 2.10
N GLY A 142 -9.65 -9.91 1.81
CA GLY A 142 -10.23 -10.30 0.52
C GLY A 142 -9.28 -10.11 -0.66
N VAL A 143 -7.96 -10.08 -0.39
CA VAL A 143 -6.93 -9.88 -1.40
C VAL A 143 -6.01 -11.08 -1.51
N ASN A 144 -5.54 -11.36 -2.72
CA ASN A 144 -4.48 -12.32 -2.98
C ASN A 144 -3.36 -11.64 -3.76
N PHE A 145 -2.11 -11.85 -3.32
CA PHE A 145 -0.92 -11.31 -3.96
C PHE A 145 -0.24 -12.41 -4.78
N THR A 146 0.21 -12.08 -5.98
CA THR A 146 1.13 -12.94 -6.74
C THR A 146 2.51 -12.32 -6.67
N ILE A 147 3.43 -13.00 -6.00
CA ILE A 147 4.81 -12.56 -5.81
C ILE A 147 5.74 -13.44 -6.65
N ILE A 148 6.65 -12.81 -7.37
CA ILE A 148 7.81 -13.49 -7.96
C ILE A 148 8.93 -13.40 -6.93
N ASP A 149 9.62 -14.50 -6.68
CA ASP A 149 10.70 -14.62 -5.69
C ASP A 149 10.27 -14.31 -4.25
N GLU A 150 9.44 -15.21 -3.71
CA GLU A 150 8.81 -15.11 -2.39
C GLU A 150 9.78 -15.12 -1.19
N ALA A 151 11.09 -15.27 -1.42
CA ALA A 151 12.08 -15.18 -0.36
C ALA A 151 12.32 -13.74 0.12
N TYR A 152 11.99 -12.75 -0.71
CA TYR A 152 12.31 -11.34 -0.48
C TYR A 152 11.07 -10.44 -0.40
N PHE A 153 10.00 -10.93 0.23
CA PHE A 153 8.82 -10.13 0.50
C PHE A 153 8.23 -10.41 1.88
N PHE A 154 7.42 -9.48 2.38
CA PHE A 154 6.45 -9.79 3.40
C PHE A 154 5.14 -9.05 3.13
N GLN A 155 4.09 -9.50 3.80
CA GLN A 155 2.79 -8.84 3.80
C GLN A 155 2.32 -8.58 5.23
N ALA A 156 1.60 -7.49 5.42
CA ALA A 156 0.97 -7.12 6.67
C ALA A 156 -0.46 -6.65 6.44
N PHE A 157 -1.31 -6.85 7.44
CA PHE A 157 -2.71 -6.44 7.41
C PHE A 157 -3.03 -5.56 8.62
N GLY A 158 -3.88 -4.55 8.37
CA GLY A 158 -4.45 -3.73 9.42
C GLY A 158 -5.63 -4.42 10.12
N SER A 159 -6.21 -3.75 11.12
CA SER A 159 -7.43 -4.22 11.76
C SER A 159 -8.66 -3.96 10.89
N ASP A 160 -9.63 -4.86 10.98
CA ASP A 160 -10.91 -4.76 10.29
C ASP A 160 -11.73 -3.54 10.73
N LYS A 161 -12.40 -2.92 9.77
CA LYS A 161 -13.37 -1.84 9.98
C LYS A 161 -14.64 -2.13 9.19
N VAL A 162 -15.77 -2.14 9.90
CA VAL A 162 -17.09 -2.15 9.25
C VAL A 162 -17.32 -0.77 8.62
N PHE A 163 -17.87 -0.76 7.42
CA PHE A 163 -18.31 0.43 6.72
C PHE A 163 -19.73 0.25 6.18
#